data_AF-A0A812QVP1-F1
#
_entry.id   AF-A0A812QVP1-F1
#
_cell.length_a   1.000
_cell.length_b   1.000
_cell.length_c   1.000
_cell.angle_alpha   90.00
_cell.angle_beta   90.00
_cell.angle_gamma   90.00
#
_symmetry.space_group_name_H-M   'P 1'
#
loop_
_entity.id
_entity.type
_entity.pdbx_description
1 polymer ?
#
loop_
_entity_poly.entity_id
_entity_poly.type
_entity_poly.pdbx_seq_one_letter_code
_entity_poly.pdbx_strand_id
1 'polypeptide(L)'
;MSTGAVVGFCILTRSLAVDDAALGPPGTCLVQRKAEQIDKSKLQKQIPKNFPWDFHNYLAVGFHKSGNQMMFGINSAVWAAFGLPKDRLGFWGDPCYSAGECSNWGSSVRFLIDMYSMEMHGRELQRAGQKRSLRVAGPVRNPLVMIASAYCYHHSGKEEMNRMFFPQGIVERMGPQEGVAFVAQRMMGLVENMTGFYEHPRNDTLRLSYENATGSSEGFDKEVNRLLDFWFEGVPASSEQRKNALDWAAVADLNRHPEPNYTDHTNDAGCMKVAQHTVFSMPTGLLQIYQSFAQRPEQTKRVRFGCRRLCNRWMFHHVQDLRGMSSSDFQPVQASMKPQYSVFDQYWETGICQGIARSTWFDNITLFIVFLNAVWMAVDTDLNPAAVLTEASVIFLVAENLFTTFFVGELSIRFGAFQQKRDCLRDFWFVFDLCLVILMIAETWIVPLIMLALDARLTAETGTVSMVKMVRLVKLLKLSRLARLLQAFPELLIIVKGLGFAARSVSVFFAFTVIIVYVFAVALRQILDGEELGALYFGSAAGLHFPVPGWNLNFRQRSQNRRAQERSPQYQASG
;
A
#
# COMPACT_ATOMS: atom_id res chain seq x y z
N MET A 1 15.99 22.79 -3.61
CA MET A 1 14.88 22.55 -4.55
C MET A 1 15.08 21.19 -5.19
N SER A 2 14.04 20.36 -5.17
CA SER A 2 13.88 19.07 -5.85
C SER A 2 14.78 17.90 -5.41
N THR A 3 14.29 17.10 -4.46
CA THR A 3 14.56 15.65 -4.38
C THR A 3 13.24 14.93 -4.10
N GLY A 4 12.49 14.68 -5.19
CA GLY A 4 11.30 13.85 -5.18
C GLY A 4 11.60 12.44 -5.71
N ALA A 5 11.00 11.46 -5.04
CA ALA A 5 10.65 10.12 -5.54
C ALA A 5 11.78 9.16 -5.94
N VAL A 6 12.15 8.28 -4.99
CA VAL A 6 12.36 6.84 -5.27
C VAL A 6 11.79 6.05 -4.09
N VAL A 7 10.50 5.70 -4.18
CA VAL A 7 9.82 4.83 -3.20
C VAL A 7 9.55 3.50 -3.90
N GLY A 8 10.02 2.40 -3.32
CA GLY A 8 9.51 1.06 -3.58
C GLY A 8 10.27 0.25 -4.64
N PHE A 9 11.36 -0.41 -4.25
CA PHE A 9 11.89 -1.57 -4.98
C PHE A 9 12.44 -2.60 -3.99
N CYS A 10 11.52 -3.31 -3.31
CA CYS A 10 11.86 -4.53 -2.56
C CYS A 10 10.86 -5.67 -2.83
N ILE A 11 10.10 -5.61 -3.91
CA ILE A 11 9.08 -6.60 -4.24
C ILE A 11 9.36 -7.16 -5.65
N LEU A 12 9.42 -8.50 -5.73
CA LEU A 12 9.51 -9.37 -6.91
C LEU A 12 10.87 -9.49 -7.61
N THR A 13 11.61 -10.57 -7.27
CA THR A 13 12.35 -11.34 -8.29
C THR A 13 12.11 -12.83 -8.07
N ARG A 14 11.08 -13.35 -8.74
CA ARG A 14 10.97 -14.76 -9.11
C ARG A 14 10.70 -14.79 -10.61
N SER A 15 11.40 -15.67 -11.33
CA SER A 15 11.48 -15.80 -12.79
C SER A 15 12.43 -14.83 -13.50
N LEU A 16 13.69 -15.25 -13.65
CA LEU A 16 14.40 -15.34 -14.92
C LEU A 16 15.51 -16.39 -14.72
N ALA A 17 15.57 -17.40 -15.58
CA ALA A 17 16.57 -18.47 -15.53
C ALA A 17 17.97 -17.87 -15.78
N VAL A 18 18.75 -17.75 -14.71
CA VAL A 18 20.17 -17.41 -14.72
C VAL A 18 20.85 -18.40 -13.78
N ASP A 19 21.99 -18.96 -14.19
CA ASP A 19 22.70 -20.06 -13.55
C ASP A 19 22.66 -20.05 -12.00
N ASP A 20 22.23 -21.16 -11.41
CA ASP A 20 21.99 -21.34 -9.97
C ASP A 20 23.23 -21.09 -9.08
N ALA A 21 24.44 -21.08 -9.64
CA ALA A 21 25.67 -20.76 -8.91
C ALA A 21 25.91 -19.24 -8.75
N ALA A 22 25.27 -18.40 -9.57
CA ALA A 22 25.39 -16.94 -9.55
C ALA A 22 24.28 -16.26 -8.72
N LEU A 23 23.24 -17.01 -8.36
CA LEU A 23 22.17 -16.56 -7.46
C LEU A 23 22.59 -16.86 -6.02
N GLY A 24 22.89 -15.81 -5.26
CA GLY A 24 23.02 -15.91 -3.81
C GLY A 24 21.72 -16.43 -3.16
N PRO A 25 21.71 -16.69 -1.83
CA PRO A 25 20.54 -17.22 -1.17
C PRO A 25 19.28 -16.37 -1.46
N PRO A 26 18.10 -17.00 -1.62
CA PRO A 26 16.89 -16.32 -2.06
C PRO A 26 16.52 -15.15 -1.14
N GLY A 27 16.19 -13.99 -1.73
CA GLY A 27 15.71 -12.81 -1.01
C GLY A 27 16.79 -11.78 -0.62
N THR A 28 18.00 -11.86 -1.17
CA THR A 28 19.05 -10.84 -1.01
C THR A 28 18.83 -9.67 -1.99
N CYS A 29 18.63 -8.44 -1.49
CA CYS A 29 18.50 -7.26 -2.35
C CYS A 29 19.88 -6.76 -2.85
N LEU A 30 19.92 -5.94 -3.90
CA LEU A 30 21.19 -5.45 -4.48
C LEU A 30 22.05 -4.67 -3.48
N VAL A 31 21.43 -3.96 -2.53
CA VAL A 31 22.13 -3.26 -1.44
C VAL A 31 22.78 -4.27 -0.49
N GLN A 32 22.06 -5.33 -0.12
CA GLN A 32 22.59 -6.44 0.68
C GLN A 32 23.77 -7.09 -0.05
N ARG A 33 23.61 -7.41 -1.35
CA ARG A 33 24.67 -8.00 -2.19
C ARG A 33 25.94 -7.14 -2.25
N LYS A 34 25.78 -5.83 -2.38
CA LYS A 34 26.90 -4.87 -2.37
C LYS A 34 27.58 -4.83 -1.00
N ALA A 35 26.83 -4.89 0.10
CA ALA A 35 27.38 -5.02 1.44
C ALA A 35 28.15 -6.35 1.63
N GLU A 36 27.67 -7.47 1.05
CA GLU A 36 28.41 -8.75 1.06
C GLU A 36 29.75 -8.67 0.36
N GLN A 37 29.82 -7.94 -0.76
CA GLN A 37 31.05 -7.80 -1.53
C GLN A 37 32.08 -6.90 -0.85
N ILE A 38 31.63 -5.87 -0.13
CA ILE A 38 32.51 -4.92 0.55
C ILE A 38 33.22 -5.56 1.76
N ASP A 39 32.63 -6.57 2.40
CA ASP A 39 33.04 -7.00 3.75
C ASP A 39 33.80 -8.34 3.82
N LYS A 40 33.90 -9.09 2.71
CA LYS A 40 34.61 -10.39 2.68
C LYS A 40 36.09 -10.30 3.08
N SER A 41 36.75 -9.16 2.86
CA SER A 41 38.17 -8.96 3.17
C SER A 41 38.43 -8.64 4.66
N LYS A 42 37.42 -8.21 5.43
CA LYS A 42 37.55 -7.89 6.86
C LYS A 42 37.05 -8.99 7.80
N LEU A 43 36.13 -9.84 7.32
CA LEU A 43 35.58 -11.00 8.04
C LEU A 43 36.61 -12.13 8.31
N GLN A 44 37.85 -12.00 7.83
CA GLN A 44 38.87 -13.05 7.85
C GLN A 44 39.86 -12.96 9.04
N LYS A 45 39.59 -12.15 10.07
CA LYS A 45 40.28 -12.30 11.37
C LYS A 45 39.59 -13.40 12.16
N GLN A 46 40.28 -14.53 12.31
CA GLN A 46 39.83 -15.79 12.93
C GLN A 46 38.77 -15.56 14.02
N ILE A 47 37.50 -15.85 13.72
CA ILE A 47 36.48 -16.01 14.75
C ILE A 47 36.87 -17.27 15.53
N PRO A 48 37.04 -17.20 16.85
CA PRO A 48 37.28 -18.39 17.66
C PRO A 48 36.19 -19.44 17.42
N LYS A 49 36.58 -20.71 17.20
CA LYS A 49 35.66 -21.85 17.05
C LYS A 49 35.20 -22.35 18.43
N ASN A 50 34.04 -23.00 18.49
CA ASN A 50 33.39 -23.52 19.71
C ASN A 50 32.70 -22.44 20.56
N PHE A 51 32.15 -21.41 19.91
CA PHE A 51 31.42 -20.34 20.59
C PHE A 51 29.91 -20.44 20.30
N PRO A 52 29.04 -19.79 21.09
CA PRO A 52 27.59 -19.94 20.96
C PRO A 52 27.05 -19.72 19.53
N TRP A 53 27.62 -18.78 18.77
CA TRP A 53 27.24 -18.48 17.38
C TRP A 53 27.56 -19.59 16.36
N ASP A 54 28.24 -20.66 16.78
CA ASP A 54 28.40 -21.87 15.97
C ASP A 54 27.15 -22.74 15.99
N PHE A 55 26.32 -22.66 17.05
CA PHE A 55 25.13 -23.49 17.26
C PHE A 55 23.84 -22.83 16.77
N HIS A 56 23.70 -21.52 17.01
CA HIS A 56 22.49 -20.78 16.69
C HIS A 56 22.78 -19.48 15.95
N ASN A 57 21.82 -19.06 15.12
CA ASN A 57 21.71 -17.66 14.70
C ASN A 57 20.89 -16.91 15.76
N TYR A 58 21.46 -15.85 16.32
CA TYR A 58 20.86 -15.03 17.36
C TYR A 58 20.36 -13.71 16.78
N LEU A 59 19.06 -13.47 16.92
CA LEU A 59 18.42 -12.23 16.51
C LEU A 59 17.84 -11.54 17.74
N ALA A 60 18.47 -10.46 18.15
CA ALA A 60 17.86 -9.49 19.05
C ALA A 60 16.98 -8.55 18.21
N VAL A 61 15.72 -8.37 18.58
CA VAL A 61 14.76 -7.58 17.81
C VAL A 61 14.21 -6.46 18.67
N GLY A 62 14.23 -5.24 18.13
CA GLY A 62 13.61 -4.05 18.71
C GLY A 62 12.55 -3.49 17.78
N PHE A 63 11.47 -2.97 18.36
CA PHE A 63 10.45 -2.21 17.66
C PHE A 63 10.41 -0.79 18.22
N HIS A 64 10.07 0.18 17.38
CA HIS A 64 10.05 1.60 17.70
C HIS A 64 9.28 1.82 19.00
N LYS A 65 9.82 2.65 19.90
CA LYS A 65 9.26 2.90 21.24
C LYS A 65 9.09 1.66 22.14
N SER A 66 9.73 0.54 21.82
CA SER A 66 9.67 -0.72 22.59
C SER A 66 11.04 -1.12 23.13
N GLY A 67 11.87 -0.17 23.57
CA GLY A 67 13.13 -0.46 24.25
C GLY A 67 14.30 -0.82 23.36
N ASN A 68 14.41 -0.18 22.19
CA ASN A 68 15.51 -0.39 21.24
C ASN A 68 16.89 -0.17 21.87
N GLN A 69 17.08 0.91 22.63
CA GLN A 69 18.35 1.20 23.32
C GLN A 69 18.68 0.13 24.38
N MET A 70 17.69 -0.25 25.20
CA MET A 70 17.83 -1.31 26.19
C MET A 70 18.22 -2.64 25.55
N MET A 71 17.47 -3.10 24.53
CA MET A 71 17.75 -4.36 23.86
C MET A 71 19.08 -4.35 23.11
N PHE A 72 19.45 -3.22 22.50
CA PHE A 72 20.77 -3.04 21.87
C PHE A 72 21.90 -3.09 22.89
N GLY A 73 21.72 -2.46 24.06
CA GLY A 73 22.65 -2.47 25.17
C GLY A 73 22.86 -3.88 25.71
N ILE A 74 21.77 -4.60 26.00
CA ILE A 74 21.81 -6.00 26.45
C ILE A 74 22.54 -6.85 25.41
N ASN A 75 22.13 -6.78 24.14
CA ASN A 75 22.73 -7.58 23.07
C ASN A 75 24.24 -7.29 22.93
N SER A 76 24.63 -6.02 22.87
CA SER A 76 26.03 -5.64 22.74
C SER A 76 26.88 -6.07 23.94
N ALA A 77 26.37 -5.89 25.16
CA ALA A 77 27.09 -6.19 26.38
C ALA A 77 27.24 -7.70 26.62
N VAL A 78 26.16 -8.47 26.42
CA VAL A 78 26.19 -9.95 26.52
C VAL A 78 27.21 -10.51 25.55
N TRP A 79 27.15 -10.13 24.27
CA TRP A 79 28.05 -10.70 23.27
C TRP A 79 29.50 -10.23 23.43
N ALA A 80 29.73 -9.01 23.95
CA ALA A 80 31.05 -8.56 24.35
C ALA A 80 31.65 -9.42 25.48
N ALA A 81 30.84 -9.84 26.46
CA ALA A 81 31.27 -10.75 27.52
C ALA A 81 31.69 -12.14 26.98
N PHE A 82 31.16 -12.56 25.82
CA PHE A 82 31.59 -13.75 25.08
C PHE A 82 32.71 -13.48 24.06
N GLY A 83 33.32 -12.28 24.06
CA GLY A 83 34.44 -11.94 23.19
C GLY A 83 34.06 -11.60 21.75
N LEU A 84 32.78 -11.33 21.46
CA LEU A 84 32.34 -10.79 20.17
C LEU A 84 32.39 -9.26 20.22
N PRO A 85 33.34 -8.61 19.51
CA PRO A 85 33.42 -7.16 19.52
C PRO A 85 32.26 -6.54 18.73
N LYS A 86 31.89 -5.31 19.11
CA LYS A 86 30.72 -4.58 18.56
C LYS A 86 30.80 -4.38 17.04
N ASP A 87 32.01 -4.24 16.49
CA ASP A 87 32.26 -4.09 15.05
C ASP A 87 32.01 -5.37 14.24
N ARG A 88 31.76 -6.52 14.89
CA ARG A 88 31.34 -7.78 14.24
C ARG A 88 29.90 -8.16 14.53
N LEU A 89 29.22 -7.40 15.38
CA LEU A 89 27.79 -7.56 15.61
C LEU A 89 27.03 -7.04 14.38
N GLY A 90 26.07 -7.81 13.89
CA GLY A 90 25.22 -7.34 12.80
C GLY A 90 24.16 -6.38 13.29
N PHE A 91 23.95 -5.29 12.55
CA PHE A 91 22.94 -4.29 12.89
C PHE A 91 22.10 -3.99 11.66
N TRP A 92 20.78 -4.16 11.75
CA TRP A 92 19.83 -3.90 10.66
C TRP A 92 18.73 -2.95 11.16
N GLY A 93 18.60 -1.77 10.58
CA GLY A 93 17.53 -0.81 10.88
C GLY A 93 16.69 -0.49 9.65
N ASP A 94 15.41 -0.18 9.86
CA ASP A 94 14.54 0.34 8.81
C ASP A 94 14.65 1.87 8.72
N PRO A 95 14.98 2.47 7.56
CA PRO A 95 15.33 1.83 6.31
C PRO A 95 16.82 1.45 6.19
N CYS A 96 17.06 0.30 5.55
CA CYS A 96 18.38 -0.27 5.33
C CYS A 96 19.03 0.28 4.05
N TYR A 97 19.27 1.58 3.96
CA TYR A 97 19.81 2.21 2.74
C TYR A 97 21.30 2.60 2.84
N SER A 98 21.86 2.66 4.05
CA SER A 98 23.26 3.04 4.28
C SER A 98 24.02 2.00 5.11
N ALA A 99 25.35 2.02 5.01
CA ALA A 99 26.23 1.17 5.82
C ALA A 99 26.16 1.47 7.34
N GLY A 100 25.62 2.64 7.72
CA GLY A 100 25.36 3.01 9.12
C GLY A 100 24.07 2.41 9.66
N GLU A 101 23.05 2.25 8.81
CA GLU A 101 21.76 1.64 9.15
C GLU A 101 21.78 0.11 8.98
N CYS A 102 22.75 -0.41 8.22
CA CYS A 102 22.94 -1.84 7.99
C CYS A 102 24.42 -2.23 7.93
N SER A 103 24.87 -3.02 8.89
CA SER A 103 26.26 -3.50 8.99
C SER A 103 26.35 -4.99 9.37
N ASN A 104 27.47 -5.62 9.00
CA ASN A 104 27.80 -7.03 9.27
C ASN A 104 26.63 -8.02 9.04
N TRP A 105 25.98 -7.92 7.88
CA TRP A 105 24.81 -8.73 7.50
C TRP A 105 25.03 -10.26 7.58
N GLY A 106 26.27 -10.70 7.43
CA GLY A 106 26.70 -12.11 7.52
C GLY A 106 26.84 -12.63 8.96
N SER A 107 26.84 -11.73 9.95
CA SER A 107 27.06 -12.10 11.35
C SER A 107 25.94 -13.00 11.84
N SER A 108 26.27 -14.02 12.62
CA SER A 108 25.29 -14.94 13.22
C SER A 108 24.62 -14.35 14.45
N VAL A 109 25.15 -13.24 14.95
CA VAL A 109 24.60 -12.46 16.05
C VAL A 109 24.21 -11.09 15.52
N ARG A 110 22.91 -10.77 15.55
CA ARG A 110 22.40 -9.55 14.93
C ARG A 110 21.38 -8.84 15.82
N PHE A 111 21.33 -7.52 15.70
CA PHE A 111 20.28 -6.67 16.24
C PHE A 111 19.47 -6.06 15.09
N LEU A 112 18.15 -6.22 15.15
CA LEU A 112 17.22 -5.76 14.13
C LEU A 112 16.29 -4.72 14.77
N ILE A 113 16.17 -3.54 14.16
CA ILE A 113 15.24 -2.49 14.57
C ILE A 113 14.21 -2.28 13.45
N ASP A 114 12.92 -2.36 13.80
CA ASP A 114 11.79 -1.98 12.93
C ASP A 114 11.63 -2.76 11.61
N MET A 115 12.54 -3.68 11.29
CA MET A 115 12.51 -4.50 10.07
C MET A 115 11.91 -5.89 10.25
N TYR A 116 11.75 -6.34 11.49
CA TYR A 116 11.52 -7.74 11.74
C TYR A 116 10.04 -8.12 11.64
N SER A 117 9.76 -9.13 10.81
CA SER A 117 8.41 -9.60 10.48
C SER A 117 8.35 -11.11 10.40
N MET A 118 7.13 -11.65 10.33
CA MET A 118 6.89 -13.08 10.10
C MET A 118 7.53 -13.60 8.80
N GLU A 119 7.58 -12.76 7.77
CA GLU A 119 8.24 -13.10 6.51
C GLU A 119 9.77 -13.18 6.68
N MET A 120 10.36 -12.20 7.36
CA MET A 120 11.80 -12.18 7.64
C MET A 120 12.22 -13.38 8.49
N HIS A 121 11.41 -13.77 9.47
CA HIS A 121 11.63 -14.98 10.26
C HIS A 121 11.75 -16.24 9.39
N GLY A 122 10.85 -16.42 8.42
CA GLY A 122 10.90 -17.54 7.48
C GLY A 122 12.18 -17.55 6.63
N ARG A 123 12.64 -16.37 6.19
CA ARG A 123 13.92 -16.24 5.46
C ARG A 123 15.13 -16.58 6.33
N GLU A 124 15.12 -16.18 7.60
CA GLU A 124 16.21 -16.47 8.53
C GLU A 124 16.27 -17.96 8.92
N LEU A 125 15.11 -18.63 9.00
CA LEU A 125 15.06 -20.09 9.13
C LEU A 125 15.66 -20.79 7.90
N GLN A 126 15.28 -20.36 6.69
CA GLN A 126 15.86 -20.89 5.45
C GLN A 126 17.38 -20.67 5.40
N ARG A 127 17.85 -19.49 5.84
CA ARG A 127 19.27 -19.13 5.87
C ARG A 127 20.08 -19.90 6.91
N ALA A 128 19.48 -20.19 8.08
CA ALA A 128 20.11 -21.05 9.09
C ALA A 128 20.32 -22.49 8.55
N GLY A 129 19.43 -22.94 7.67
CA GLY A 129 19.50 -24.23 7.01
C GLY A 129 19.46 -25.38 8.02
N GLN A 130 20.15 -26.49 7.71
CA GLN A 130 20.27 -27.63 8.63
C GLN A 130 21.46 -27.50 9.61
N LYS A 131 22.32 -26.49 9.44
CA LYS A 131 23.59 -26.39 10.20
C LYS A 131 23.44 -25.67 11.54
N ARG A 132 22.47 -24.75 11.66
CA ARG A 132 22.23 -23.95 12.88
C ARG A 132 20.73 -23.80 13.09
N SER A 133 20.30 -23.70 14.35
CA SER A 133 18.93 -23.29 14.66
C SER A 133 18.83 -21.78 14.88
N LEU A 134 17.62 -21.24 14.94
CA LEU A 134 17.36 -19.81 15.11
C LEU A 134 16.96 -19.53 16.58
N ARG A 135 17.38 -18.39 17.12
CA ARG A 135 16.96 -17.88 18.44
C ARG A 135 16.65 -16.39 18.30
N VAL A 136 15.37 -16.05 18.40
CA VAL A 136 14.89 -14.68 18.24
C VAL A 136 14.31 -14.18 19.55
N ALA A 137 14.75 -13.02 20.02
CA ALA A 137 14.23 -12.46 21.25
C ALA A 137 14.11 -10.94 21.16
N GLY A 138 13.08 -10.39 21.80
CA GLY A 138 12.88 -8.95 21.82
C GLY A 138 11.80 -8.52 22.81
N PRO A 139 11.88 -7.28 23.30
CA PRO A 139 10.85 -6.67 24.12
C PRO A 139 9.54 -6.43 23.34
N VAL A 140 8.43 -6.72 24.01
CA VAL A 140 7.09 -6.31 23.57
C VAL A 140 6.53 -5.35 24.61
N ARG A 141 6.17 -4.15 24.15
CA ARG A 141 5.54 -3.12 24.97
C ARG A 141 4.03 -3.23 24.93
N ASN A 142 3.34 -2.78 25.99
CA ASN A 142 1.89 -2.67 25.96
C ASN A 142 1.46 -1.69 24.84
N PRO A 143 0.69 -2.13 23.83
CA PRO A 143 0.31 -1.30 22.69
C PRO A 143 -0.36 0.03 23.07
N LEU A 144 -1.23 0.03 24.08
CA LEU A 144 -1.94 1.25 24.49
C LEU A 144 -0.98 2.26 25.14
N VAL A 145 -0.09 1.78 26.01
CA VAL A 145 0.92 2.63 26.66
C VAL A 145 1.94 3.14 25.63
N MET A 146 2.28 2.31 24.67
CA MET A 146 3.18 2.64 23.57
C MET A 146 2.64 3.79 22.72
N ILE A 147 1.35 3.79 22.36
CA ILE A 147 0.74 4.90 21.61
C ILE A 147 0.74 6.19 22.42
N ALA A 148 0.35 6.14 23.70
CA ALA A 148 0.40 7.31 24.56
C ALA A 148 1.83 7.89 24.65
N SER A 149 2.82 7.00 24.77
CA SER A 149 4.22 7.36 24.83
C SER A 149 4.74 7.95 23.51
N ALA A 150 4.36 7.37 22.38
CA ALA A 150 4.70 7.90 21.07
C ALA A 150 4.09 9.29 20.87
N TYR A 151 2.80 9.47 21.13
CA TYR A 151 2.14 10.77 21.02
C TYR A 151 2.86 11.86 21.81
N CYS A 152 3.11 11.66 23.10
CA CYS A 152 3.78 12.67 23.93
C CYS A 152 5.17 13.03 23.43
N TYR A 153 5.92 12.03 22.95
CA TYR A 153 7.26 12.25 22.42
C TYR A 153 7.23 13.12 21.15
N HIS A 154 6.42 12.74 20.16
CA HIS A 154 6.35 13.49 18.89
C HIS A 154 5.62 14.83 19.05
N HIS A 155 4.67 14.93 19.98
CA HIS A 155 3.99 16.19 20.28
C HIS A 155 4.93 17.24 20.87
N SER A 156 5.94 16.81 21.63
CA SER A 156 6.94 17.72 22.21
C SER A 156 8.03 18.18 21.23
N GLY A 157 7.98 17.75 19.96
CA GLY A 157 8.96 18.15 18.94
C GLY A 157 10.38 17.61 19.17
N LYS A 158 10.55 16.63 20.06
CA LYS A 158 11.85 16.04 20.46
C LYS A 158 12.53 15.19 19.38
N GLU A 159 12.03 15.20 18.15
CA GLU A 159 12.52 14.37 17.06
C GLU A 159 12.61 15.16 15.76
N GLU A 160 13.81 15.69 15.46
CA GLU A 160 14.03 16.55 14.30
C GLU A 160 13.99 15.83 12.94
N MET A 161 14.17 14.50 12.90
CA MET A 161 14.47 13.77 11.65
C MET A 161 13.60 12.55 11.34
N ASN A 162 12.65 12.13 12.18
CA ASN A 162 11.86 10.93 11.88
C ASN A 162 10.70 11.24 10.93
N ARG A 163 11.00 11.12 9.63
CA ARG A 163 10.00 11.22 8.54
C ARG A 163 9.31 9.88 8.25
N MET A 164 9.66 8.81 8.98
CA MET A 164 9.23 7.45 8.67
C MET A 164 7.74 7.25 8.96
N PHE A 165 7.27 7.71 10.13
CA PHE A 165 5.88 7.54 10.55
C PHE A 165 5.05 8.83 10.46
N PHE A 166 5.70 9.98 10.67
CA PHE A 166 5.02 11.26 10.84
C PHE A 166 5.69 12.35 10.00
N PRO A 167 4.95 13.08 9.15
CA PRO A 167 5.48 14.30 8.57
C PRO A 167 5.79 15.33 9.67
N GLN A 168 6.88 16.09 9.47
CA GLN A 168 7.40 17.04 10.46
C GLN A 168 6.33 18.06 10.91
N GLY A 169 6.24 18.31 12.21
CA GLY A 169 5.32 19.31 12.78
C GLY A 169 3.84 18.95 12.77
N ILE A 170 3.43 17.75 12.33
CA ILE A 170 2.00 17.37 12.35
C ILE A 170 1.53 17.05 13.77
N VAL A 171 2.20 16.14 14.47
CA VAL A 171 1.78 15.68 15.81
C VAL A 171 1.93 16.80 16.85
N GLU A 172 2.91 17.69 16.69
CA GLU A 172 3.14 18.88 17.52
C GLU A 172 1.92 19.83 17.56
N ARG A 173 1.11 19.84 16.51
CA ARG A 173 -0.07 20.72 16.39
C ARG A 173 -1.39 20.05 16.77
N MET A 174 -1.37 18.75 17.05
CA MET A 174 -2.58 17.98 17.38
C MET A 174 -2.80 17.98 18.89
N GLY A 175 -4.06 18.15 19.31
CA GLY A 175 -4.44 17.92 20.69
C GLY A 175 -4.43 16.42 21.05
N PRO A 176 -4.51 16.07 22.35
CA PRO A 176 -4.38 14.67 22.81
C PRO A 176 -5.35 13.70 22.14
N GLN A 177 -6.61 14.08 21.93
CA GLN A 177 -7.63 13.20 21.35
C GLN A 177 -7.31 12.85 19.89
N GLU A 178 -7.07 13.86 19.06
CA GLU A 178 -6.76 13.69 17.65
C GLU A 178 -5.37 13.06 17.44
N GLY A 179 -4.38 13.52 18.22
CA GLY A 179 -3.00 13.08 18.10
C GLY A 179 -2.79 11.62 18.52
N VAL A 180 -3.41 11.17 19.62
CA VAL A 180 -3.34 9.76 20.05
C VAL A 180 -3.95 8.85 19.00
N ALA A 181 -5.12 9.18 18.46
CA ALA A 181 -5.76 8.40 17.40
C ALA A 181 -4.93 8.40 16.10
N PHE A 182 -4.36 9.55 15.72
CA PHE A 182 -3.49 9.67 14.55
C PHE A 182 -2.23 8.82 14.67
N VAL A 183 -1.56 8.86 15.83
CA VAL A 183 -0.37 8.05 16.12
C VAL A 183 -0.71 6.57 16.10
N ALA A 184 -1.82 6.16 16.71
CA ALA A 184 -2.30 4.78 16.68
C ALA A 184 -2.61 4.27 15.26
N GLN A 185 -3.16 5.10 14.38
CA GLN A 185 -3.40 4.72 12.99
C GLN A 185 -2.08 4.47 12.23
N ARG A 186 -1.10 5.37 12.40
CA ARG A 186 0.19 5.29 11.67
C ARG A 186 1.12 4.21 12.19
N MET A 187 1.05 3.87 13.48
CA MET A 187 1.88 2.83 14.10
C MET A 187 1.27 1.43 14.02
N MET A 188 0.07 1.27 13.43
CA MET A 188 -0.67 0.00 13.44
C MET A 188 0.15 -1.19 12.92
N GLY A 189 0.79 -1.07 11.74
CA GLY A 189 1.59 -2.15 11.17
C GLY A 189 2.82 -2.50 12.01
N LEU A 190 3.41 -1.51 12.68
CA LEU A 190 4.53 -1.73 13.59
C LEU A 190 4.09 -2.48 14.85
N VAL A 191 2.97 -2.08 15.44
CA VAL A 191 2.39 -2.73 16.62
C VAL A 191 1.90 -4.14 16.28
N GLU A 192 1.34 -4.33 15.09
CA GLU A 192 0.95 -5.65 14.58
C GLU A 192 2.16 -6.56 14.42
N ASN A 193 3.25 -6.09 13.81
CA ASN A 193 4.49 -6.87 13.67
C ASN A 193 5.10 -7.20 15.04
N MET A 194 5.16 -6.22 15.94
CA MET A 194 5.68 -6.39 17.31
C MET A 194 4.90 -7.47 18.06
N THR A 195 3.57 -7.41 18.04
CA THR A 195 2.74 -8.30 18.85
C THR A 195 2.44 -9.63 18.16
N GLY A 196 2.31 -9.63 16.84
CA GLY A 196 1.95 -10.79 16.03
C GLY A 196 3.07 -11.80 15.92
N PHE A 197 4.33 -11.34 15.93
CA PHE A 197 5.48 -12.24 15.92
C PHE A 197 5.51 -13.20 17.12
N TYR A 198 4.98 -12.77 18.28
CA TYR A 198 4.95 -13.56 19.51
C TYR A 198 3.57 -14.16 19.84
N GLU A 199 2.60 -14.04 18.93
CA GLU A 199 1.21 -14.50 19.14
C GLU A 199 1.10 -16.03 19.25
N HIS A 200 1.94 -16.75 18.50
CA HIS A 200 1.93 -18.21 18.45
C HIS A 200 3.21 -18.78 19.08
N PRO A 201 3.12 -19.78 19.97
CA PRO A 201 4.28 -20.29 20.65
C PRO A 201 5.21 -21.04 19.69
N ARG A 202 6.46 -20.59 19.62
CA ARG A 202 7.55 -21.30 18.94
C ARG A 202 8.73 -21.51 19.87
N ASN A 203 9.49 -22.57 19.62
CA ASN A 203 10.67 -22.93 20.40
C ASN A 203 11.88 -22.02 20.13
N ASP A 204 11.84 -21.24 19.05
CA ASP A 204 12.90 -20.37 18.55
C ASP A 204 12.62 -18.87 18.79
N THR A 205 11.58 -18.54 19.57
CA THR A 205 11.20 -17.15 19.86
C THR A 205 10.97 -16.90 21.34
N LEU A 206 11.50 -15.80 21.89
CA LEU A 206 11.25 -15.34 23.26
C LEU A 206 10.73 -13.89 23.29
N ARG A 207 9.54 -13.72 23.88
CA ARG A 207 8.97 -12.42 24.22
C ARG A 207 9.51 -11.94 25.57
N LEU A 208 10.17 -10.79 25.59
CA LEU A 208 10.51 -10.08 26.82
C LEU A 208 9.41 -9.07 27.16
N SER A 209 9.10 -8.92 28.44
CA SER A 209 8.16 -7.90 28.89
C SER A 209 8.88 -6.57 29.07
N TYR A 210 8.59 -5.60 28.20
CA TYR A 210 9.19 -4.26 28.28
C TYR A 210 8.91 -3.62 29.65
N GLU A 211 7.66 -3.65 30.09
CA GLU A 211 7.25 -2.99 31.34
C GLU A 211 7.90 -3.63 32.57
N ASN A 212 8.14 -4.94 32.54
CA ASN A 212 8.87 -5.63 33.60
C ASN A 212 10.36 -5.25 33.57
N ALA A 213 10.97 -5.25 32.38
CA ALA A 213 12.38 -4.94 32.21
C ALA A 213 12.74 -3.50 32.57
N THR A 214 11.85 -2.53 32.31
CA THR A 214 12.11 -1.11 32.61
C THR A 214 11.55 -0.66 33.95
N GLY A 215 10.59 -1.39 34.53
CA GLY A 215 9.89 -0.96 35.75
C GLY A 215 10.72 -1.06 37.04
N SER A 216 11.74 -1.93 37.07
CA SER A 216 12.66 -2.05 38.21
C SER A 216 13.92 -2.84 37.82
N SER A 217 15.01 -2.70 38.58
CA SER A 217 16.22 -3.52 38.39
C SER A 217 15.99 -5.02 38.62
N GLU A 218 15.10 -5.40 39.54
CA GLU A 218 14.74 -6.81 39.75
C GLU A 218 13.97 -7.37 38.54
N GLY A 219 13.05 -6.58 37.99
CA GLY A 219 12.34 -6.91 36.76
C GLY A 219 13.26 -7.03 35.56
N PHE A 220 14.25 -6.14 35.44
CA PHE A 220 15.33 -6.21 34.46
C PHE A 220 16.10 -7.53 34.56
N ASP A 221 16.63 -7.85 35.75
CA ASP A 221 17.40 -9.08 35.96
C ASP A 221 16.59 -10.32 35.63
N LYS A 222 15.30 -10.34 35.98
CA LYS A 222 14.40 -11.45 35.67
C LYS A 222 14.24 -11.64 34.15
N GLU A 223 14.03 -10.57 33.39
CA GLU A 223 13.89 -10.66 31.93
C GLU A 223 15.22 -11.03 31.24
N VAL A 224 16.35 -10.49 31.70
CA VAL A 224 17.67 -10.85 31.17
C VAL A 224 18.04 -12.30 31.49
N ASN A 225 17.75 -12.80 32.69
CA ASN A 225 17.97 -14.22 33.00
C ASN A 225 17.15 -15.14 32.07
N ARG A 226 15.88 -14.82 31.82
CA ARG A 226 15.05 -15.56 30.85
C ARG A 226 15.65 -15.53 29.44
N LEU A 227 16.21 -14.39 29.04
CA LEU A 227 16.89 -14.22 27.76
C LEU A 227 18.14 -15.11 27.66
N LEU A 228 19.00 -15.09 28.67
CA LEU A 228 20.22 -15.90 28.72
C LEU A 228 19.89 -17.41 28.74
N ASP A 229 18.85 -17.80 29.49
CA ASP A 229 18.36 -19.18 29.50
C ASP A 229 17.94 -19.65 28.11
N PHE A 230 17.18 -18.82 27.39
CA PHE A 230 16.72 -19.11 26.04
C PHE A 230 17.86 -19.12 25.01
N TRP A 231 18.75 -18.13 25.03
CA TRP A 231 19.85 -18.02 24.07
C TRP A 231 20.88 -19.15 24.25
N PHE A 232 21.15 -19.56 25.48
CA PHE A 232 22.18 -20.57 25.77
C PHE A 232 21.59 -21.94 26.12
N GLU A 233 20.31 -22.19 25.80
CA GLU A 233 19.70 -23.51 25.93
C GLU A 233 20.35 -24.48 24.91
N GLY A 234 21.03 -25.51 25.42
CA GLY A 234 21.71 -26.50 24.59
C GLY A 234 23.09 -26.08 24.10
N VAL A 235 23.65 -24.98 24.62
CA VAL A 235 24.98 -24.46 24.28
C VAL A 235 25.93 -24.60 25.48
N PRO A 236 27.20 -25.00 25.29
CA PRO A 236 28.19 -25.07 26.36
C PRO A 236 28.61 -23.65 26.80
N ALA A 237 27.86 -23.05 27.72
CA ALA A 237 28.21 -21.82 28.41
C ALA A 237 28.33 -22.09 29.92
N SER A 238 29.49 -21.81 30.51
CA SER A 238 29.71 -22.04 31.95
C SER A 238 28.83 -21.12 32.80
N SER A 239 28.55 -21.53 34.04
CA SER A 239 27.80 -20.69 35.00
C SER A 239 28.50 -19.35 35.25
N GLU A 240 29.84 -19.32 35.19
CA GLU A 240 30.64 -18.11 35.32
C GLU A 240 30.48 -17.18 34.11
N GLN A 241 30.50 -17.74 32.88
CA GLN A 241 30.25 -16.96 31.66
C GLN A 241 28.84 -16.36 31.64
N ARG A 242 27.84 -17.14 32.09
CA ARG A 242 26.46 -16.65 32.24
C ARG A 242 26.34 -15.53 33.26
N LYS A 243 26.99 -15.67 34.42
CA LYS A 243 27.03 -14.62 35.45
C LYS A 243 27.70 -13.36 34.91
N ASN A 244 28.86 -13.49 34.26
CA ASN A 244 29.55 -12.38 33.64
C ASN A 244 28.68 -11.68 32.58
N ALA A 245 27.96 -12.44 31.74
CA ALA A 245 27.05 -11.87 30.76
C ALA A 245 25.89 -11.07 31.40
N LEU A 246 25.36 -11.54 32.53
CA LEU A 246 24.34 -10.83 33.31
C LEU A 246 24.90 -9.52 33.90
N ASP A 247 26.09 -9.58 34.50
CA ASP A 247 26.76 -8.41 35.08
C ASP A 247 27.06 -7.34 34.02
N TRP A 248 27.46 -7.75 32.81
CA TRP A 248 27.67 -6.84 31.68
C TRP A 248 26.35 -6.27 31.15
N ALA A 249 25.30 -7.08 31.06
CA ALA A 249 23.98 -6.63 30.62
C ALA A 249 23.38 -5.58 31.56
N ALA A 250 23.73 -5.60 32.86
CA ALA A 250 23.24 -4.64 33.85
C ALA A 250 23.53 -3.18 33.48
N VAL A 251 24.55 -2.90 32.65
CA VAL A 251 24.84 -1.55 32.13
C VAL A 251 23.68 -0.97 31.32
N ALA A 252 22.81 -1.81 30.76
CA ALA A 252 21.62 -1.39 30.01
C ALA A 252 20.38 -1.16 30.90
N ASP A 253 20.47 -1.40 32.22
CA ASP A 253 19.37 -1.14 33.15
C ASP A 253 19.29 0.34 33.49
N LEU A 254 18.21 0.98 33.03
CA LEU A 254 17.93 2.40 33.24
C LEU A 254 17.71 2.77 34.71
N ASN A 255 17.38 1.80 35.58
CA ASN A 255 17.20 2.05 37.01
C ASN A 255 18.55 2.10 37.76
N ARG A 256 19.55 1.34 37.30
CA ARG A 256 20.92 1.37 37.84
C ARG A 256 21.76 2.47 37.21
N HIS A 257 21.59 2.64 35.90
CA HIS A 257 22.37 3.55 35.07
C HIS A 257 21.42 4.43 34.26
N PRO A 258 20.79 5.44 34.90
CA PRO A 258 19.98 6.40 34.18
C PRO A 258 20.81 7.10 33.11
N GLU A 259 20.25 7.28 31.90
CA GLU A 259 21.02 7.82 30.77
C GLU A 259 21.59 9.22 31.10
N PRO A 260 22.89 9.46 30.86
CA PRO A 260 23.49 10.76 31.07
C PRO A 260 23.04 11.72 29.97
N ASN A 261 21.99 12.50 30.23
CA ASN A 261 21.55 13.73 29.54
C ASN A 261 21.86 13.86 28.03
N TYR A 262 21.76 12.76 27.29
CA TYR A 262 21.93 12.73 25.84
C TYR A 262 20.53 12.89 25.27
N THR A 263 20.20 14.13 24.86
CA THR A 263 18.95 14.51 24.17
C THR A 263 17.69 13.94 24.82
N ASP A 264 17.16 14.61 25.84
CA ASP A 264 15.94 14.30 26.61
C ASP A 264 14.89 13.43 25.88
N HIS A 265 15.08 12.10 25.87
CA HIS A 265 14.17 11.12 25.26
C HIS A 265 13.01 10.72 26.18
N THR A 266 12.84 11.41 27.31
CA THR A 266 11.77 11.17 28.27
C THR A 266 10.50 11.91 27.89
N ASN A 267 9.34 11.40 28.30
CA ASN A 267 8.08 12.10 28.08
C ASN A 267 7.72 12.95 29.30
N ASP A 268 7.11 14.11 29.05
CA ASP A 268 6.48 14.89 30.12
C ASP A 268 5.43 14.05 30.85
N ALA A 269 5.50 14.03 32.19
CA ALA A 269 4.62 13.23 33.03
C ALA A 269 3.16 13.71 32.94
N GLY A 270 2.95 15.02 32.77
CA GLY A 270 1.63 15.61 32.54
C GLY A 270 1.00 15.10 31.25
N CYS A 271 1.75 15.15 30.15
CA CYS A 271 1.32 14.61 28.86
C CYS A 271 0.99 13.12 28.97
N MET A 272 1.86 12.31 29.57
CA MET A 272 1.65 10.87 29.70
C MET A 272 0.34 10.55 30.44
N LYS A 273 0.06 11.26 31.54
CA LYS A 273 -1.18 11.08 32.31
C LYS A 273 -2.42 11.35 31.47
N VAL A 274 -2.40 12.41 30.67
CA VAL A 274 -3.51 12.77 29.77
C VAL A 274 -3.63 11.77 28.62
N ALA A 275 -2.53 11.45 27.95
CA ALA A 275 -2.51 10.57 26.79
C ALA A 275 -2.95 9.15 27.14
N GLN A 276 -2.52 8.61 28.28
CA GLN A 276 -2.91 7.27 28.77
C GLN A 276 -4.39 7.15 29.08
N HIS A 277 -5.06 8.23 29.50
CA HIS A 277 -6.52 8.22 29.61
C HIS A 277 -7.18 8.35 28.23
N THR A 278 -6.59 9.18 27.37
CA THR A 278 -7.11 9.50 26.04
C THR A 278 -7.11 8.31 25.08
N VAL A 279 -6.23 7.32 25.26
CA VAL A 279 -6.24 6.09 24.44
C VAL A 279 -7.59 5.37 24.48
N PHE A 280 -8.33 5.45 25.60
CA PHE A 280 -9.65 4.83 25.73
C PHE A 280 -10.77 5.64 25.07
N SER A 281 -10.48 6.88 24.66
CA SER A 281 -11.37 7.73 23.87
C SER A 281 -11.10 7.63 22.37
N MET A 282 -10.18 6.76 21.93
CA MET A 282 -9.99 6.48 20.51
C MET A 282 -11.27 5.90 19.88
N PRO A 283 -11.46 6.05 18.56
CA PRO A 283 -12.62 5.48 17.88
C PRO A 283 -12.70 3.96 18.09
N THR A 284 -13.93 3.46 18.31
CA THR A 284 -14.19 2.11 18.84
C THR A 284 -13.48 1.00 18.08
N GLY A 285 -13.47 1.05 16.74
CA GLY A 285 -12.80 0.01 15.93
C GLY A 285 -11.29 -0.04 16.16
N LEU A 286 -10.63 1.12 16.28
CA LEU A 286 -9.20 1.20 16.55
C LEU A 286 -8.86 0.81 17.98
N LEU A 287 -9.68 1.23 18.95
CA LEU A 287 -9.51 0.79 20.34
C LEU A 287 -9.63 -0.74 20.45
N GLN A 288 -10.61 -1.35 19.78
CA GLN A 288 -10.76 -2.82 19.76
C GLN A 288 -9.55 -3.52 19.16
N ILE A 289 -8.99 -2.99 18.07
CA ILE A 289 -7.75 -3.53 17.46
C ILE A 289 -6.59 -3.47 18.47
N TYR A 290 -6.36 -2.31 19.09
CA TYR A 290 -5.27 -2.15 20.06
C TYR A 290 -5.48 -2.97 21.34
N GLN A 291 -6.72 -3.15 21.78
CA GLN A 291 -7.06 -4.05 22.87
C GLN A 291 -6.78 -5.51 22.49
N SER A 292 -7.07 -5.92 21.25
CA SER A 292 -6.73 -7.26 20.77
C SER A 292 -5.22 -7.49 20.78
N PHE A 293 -4.42 -6.50 20.36
CA PHE A 293 -2.96 -6.56 20.44
C PHE A 293 -2.46 -6.66 21.89
N ALA A 294 -3.07 -5.93 22.82
CA ALA A 294 -2.70 -5.95 24.23
C ALA A 294 -3.08 -7.27 24.93
N GLN A 295 -4.13 -7.94 24.45
CA GLN A 295 -4.62 -9.22 25.00
C GLN A 295 -3.89 -10.44 24.43
N ARG A 296 -2.97 -10.28 23.47
CA ARG A 296 -2.18 -11.39 22.92
C ARG A 296 -1.39 -12.08 24.04
N PRO A 297 -1.60 -13.39 24.27
CA PRO A 297 -1.10 -14.09 25.44
C PRO A 297 0.43 -14.04 25.54
N GLU A 298 0.93 -13.91 26.76
CA GLU A 298 2.36 -14.05 27.08
C GLU A 298 2.67 -15.53 27.34
N GLN A 299 3.74 -16.06 26.74
CA GLN A 299 4.20 -17.41 27.08
C GLN A 299 4.70 -17.44 28.53
N THR A 300 4.00 -18.18 29.39
CA THR A 300 4.61 -18.84 30.55
C THR A 300 4.47 -20.34 30.34
N LYS A 301 5.60 -21.07 30.28
CA LYS A 301 5.60 -22.53 30.31
C LYS A 301 4.77 -23.00 31.51
N ARG A 302 3.61 -23.62 31.28
CA ARG A 302 3.07 -24.60 32.22
C ARG A 302 2.19 -25.62 31.49
N VAL A 303 2.78 -26.79 31.23
CA VAL A 303 2.05 -28.03 31.09
C VAL A 303 1.39 -28.34 32.44
N ARG A 304 0.04 -28.30 32.51
CA ARG A 304 -0.81 -29.30 33.18
C ARG A 304 -2.30 -28.95 33.02
N PHE A 305 -3.08 -29.96 32.64
CA PHE A 305 -4.54 -30.01 32.63
C PHE A 305 -5.15 -29.61 33.99
N GLY A 306 -6.32 -28.95 33.99
CA GLY A 306 -7.21 -28.90 35.15
C GLY A 306 -8.07 -27.64 35.33
N CYS A 307 -9.31 -27.70 34.83
CA CYS A 307 -10.55 -27.15 35.41
C CYS A 307 -10.65 -25.72 36.02
N ARG A 308 -11.56 -24.95 35.40
CA ARG A 308 -12.60 -24.03 35.97
C ARG A 308 -12.24 -22.74 36.73
N ARG A 309 -12.87 -21.68 36.17
CA ARG A 309 -13.61 -20.55 36.79
C ARG A 309 -12.84 -19.56 37.68
N LEU A 310 -13.18 -18.29 37.44
CA LEU A 310 -12.93 -17.07 38.24
C LEU A 310 -11.76 -16.21 37.76
N CYS A 311 -12.03 -15.34 36.77
CA CYS A 311 -11.71 -13.92 36.91
C CYS A 311 -12.38 -13.12 35.78
N ASN A 312 -13.57 -12.58 36.03
CA ASN A 312 -14.17 -11.50 35.23
C ASN A 312 -15.08 -10.70 36.18
N ARG A 313 -14.51 -9.68 36.85
CA ARG A 313 -15.30 -8.74 37.68
C ARG A 313 -14.80 -7.28 37.66
N TRP A 314 -14.02 -6.88 36.66
CA TRP A 314 -13.42 -5.53 36.62
C TRP A 314 -13.71 -4.70 35.36
N MET A 315 -14.66 -5.10 34.50
CA MET A 315 -14.85 -4.46 33.18
C MET A 315 -16.21 -3.76 32.94
N PHE A 316 -17.01 -3.45 33.98
CA PHE A 316 -18.41 -3.01 33.71
C PHE A 316 -18.91 -1.71 34.36
N HIS A 317 -18.05 -0.83 34.89
CA HIS A 317 -18.55 0.33 35.66
C HIS A 317 -18.43 1.73 35.05
N HIS A 318 -18.03 1.93 33.79
CA HIS A 318 -17.97 3.28 33.18
C HIS A 318 -18.52 3.33 31.75
N VAL A 319 -19.84 3.11 31.58
CA VAL A 319 -20.57 3.33 30.31
C VAL A 319 -21.87 4.11 30.55
N GLN A 320 -21.82 5.19 31.31
CA GLN A 320 -22.96 6.11 31.44
C GLN A 320 -22.48 7.55 31.51
N ASP A 321 -22.00 8.08 30.39
CA ASP A 321 -22.19 9.49 30.05
C ASP A 321 -21.87 9.73 28.57
N LEU A 322 -22.87 9.49 27.71
CA LEU A 322 -22.87 9.85 26.30
C LEU A 322 -24.23 10.44 25.94
N ARG A 323 -24.53 11.62 26.49
CA ARG A 323 -25.64 12.46 26.00
C ARG A 323 -25.16 13.89 25.84
N GLY A 324 -24.76 14.24 24.62
CA GLY A 324 -24.62 15.64 24.22
C GLY A 324 -23.35 15.97 23.45
N MET A 325 -23.12 15.37 22.29
CA MET A 325 -22.22 15.96 21.30
C MET A 325 -22.88 15.86 19.92
N SER A 326 -22.94 17.00 19.23
CA SER A 326 -23.67 17.17 17.97
C SER A 326 -22.86 16.63 16.78
N SER A 327 -23.58 16.14 15.78
CA SER A 327 -23.08 15.43 14.59
C SER A 327 -22.22 16.26 13.63
N SER A 328 -21.99 17.55 13.89
CA SER A 328 -21.34 18.48 12.95
C SER A 328 -19.82 18.45 12.96
N ASP A 329 -19.18 17.98 14.03
CA ASP A 329 -17.74 18.20 14.24
C ASP A 329 -16.86 17.00 13.83
N PHE A 330 -17.46 15.94 13.27
CA PHE A 330 -16.80 14.66 12.95
C PHE A 330 -16.34 14.50 11.49
N GLN A 331 -16.45 15.53 10.65
CA GLN A 331 -16.27 15.35 9.20
C GLN A 331 -14.83 15.08 8.71
N PRO A 332 -13.72 15.55 9.32
CA PRO A 332 -12.39 15.27 8.77
C PRO A 332 -11.79 13.93 9.20
N VAL A 333 -12.23 13.33 10.32
CA VAL A 333 -11.59 12.17 10.96
C VAL A 333 -12.22 10.82 10.52
N GLN A 334 -13.45 10.82 10.02
CA GLN A 334 -14.11 9.61 9.51
C GLN A 334 -13.63 9.14 8.12
N ALA A 335 -12.84 9.95 7.41
CA ALA A 335 -12.39 9.62 6.06
C ALA A 335 -11.31 8.52 6.02
N SER A 336 -10.51 8.35 7.08
CA SER A 336 -9.40 7.38 7.12
C SER A 336 -9.69 6.09 7.90
N MET A 337 -10.90 5.97 8.47
CA MET A 337 -11.26 4.94 9.44
C MET A 337 -12.43 4.06 9.00
N LYS A 338 -12.64 3.94 7.69
CA LYS A 338 -13.60 2.97 7.17
C LYS A 338 -12.95 1.58 7.25
N PRO A 339 -13.61 0.57 7.84
CA PRO A 339 -13.21 -0.82 7.58
C PRO A 339 -13.05 -0.98 6.08
N GLN A 340 -12.03 -1.73 5.65
CA GLN A 340 -11.76 -1.93 4.22
C GLN A 340 -13.07 -2.40 3.58
N TYR A 341 -13.65 -1.53 2.74
CA TYR A 341 -15.01 -1.72 2.25
C TYR A 341 -15.09 -3.09 1.57
N SER A 342 -15.89 -3.97 2.16
CA SER A 342 -16.20 -5.28 1.62
C SER A 342 -17.66 -5.28 1.19
N VAL A 343 -17.91 -5.44 -0.11
CA VAL A 343 -19.26 -5.60 -0.66
C VAL A 343 -20.01 -6.75 0.03
N PHE A 344 -19.28 -7.77 0.49
CA PHE A 344 -19.85 -8.93 1.17
C PHE A 344 -20.58 -8.57 2.47
N ASP A 345 -20.21 -7.48 3.14
CA ASP A 345 -20.86 -7.03 4.38
C ASP A 345 -22.28 -6.50 4.13
N GLN A 346 -22.62 -6.19 2.87
CA GLN A 346 -23.94 -5.72 2.45
C GLN A 346 -24.84 -6.85 1.93
N TYR A 347 -24.34 -8.08 1.91
CA TYR A 347 -25.07 -9.25 1.45
C TYR A 347 -25.91 -9.88 2.57
N TRP A 348 -26.98 -10.58 2.19
CA TRP A 348 -27.75 -11.41 3.13
C TRP A 348 -26.84 -12.39 3.87
N GLU A 349 -27.14 -12.68 5.15
CA GLU A 349 -26.37 -13.67 5.91
C GLU A 349 -26.58 -15.11 5.40
N THR A 350 -27.77 -15.40 4.88
CA THR A 350 -28.17 -16.71 4.34
C THR A 350 -28.82 -16.57 2.96
N GLY A 351 -28.68 -17.59 2.10
CA GLY A 351 -29.34 -17.64 0.79
C GLY A 351 -28.42 -18.11 -0.35
N ILE A 352 -29.03 -18.60 -1.43
CA ILE A 352 -28.32 -19.18 -2.59
C ILE A 352 -27.51 -18.12 -3.33
N CYS A 353 -28.09 -16.95 -3.64
CA CYS A 353 -27.40 -15.88 -4.37
C CYS A 353 -26.18 -15.34 -3.61
N GLN A 354 -26.32 -15.17 -2.29
CA GLN A 354 -25.23 -14.76 -1.40
C GLN A 354 -24.11 -15.82 -1.34
N GLY A 355 -24.50 -17.11 -1.24
CA GLY A 355 -23.55 -18.22 -1.21
C GLY A 355 -22.78 -18.37 -2.53
N ILE A 356 -23.42 -18.15 -3.67
CA ILE A 356 -22.77 -18.15 -4.98
C ILE A 356 -21.87 -16.92 -5.13
N ALA A 357 -22.35 -15.73 -4.77
CA ALA A 357 -21.61 -14.48 -4.93
C ALA A 357 -20.35 -14.39 -4.04
N ARG A 358 -20.29 -15.12 -2.92
CA ARG A 358 -19.10 -15.24 -2.05
C ARG A 358 -18.16 -16.40 -2.45
N SER A 359 -18.52 -17.19 -3.45
CA SER A 359 -17.74 -18.37 -3.85
C SER A 359 -16.52 -17.98 -4.69
N THR A 360 -15.34 -18.41 -4.27
CA THR A 360 -14.09 -18.23 -5.04
C THR A 360 -14.15 -18.87 -6.43
N TRP A 361 -14.94 -19.94 -6.60
CA TRP A 361 -15.14 -20.58 -7.89
C TRP A 361 -15.94 -19.70 -8.86
N PHE A 362 -16.93 -18.97 -8.34
CA PHE A 362 -17.73 -18.03 -9.12
C PHE A 362 -16.88 -16.85 -9.61
N ASP A 363 -16.00 -16.32 -8.75
CA ASP A 363 -15.06 -15.27 -9.13
C ASP A 363 -14.05 -15.75 -10.19
N ASN A 364 -13.49 -16.95 -10.02
CA ASN A 364 -12.55 -17.53 -10.99
C ASN A 364 -13.19 -17.78 -12.36
N ILE A 365 -14.45 -18.23 -12.41
CA ILE A 365 -15.18 -18.39 -13.67
C ILE A 365 -15.46 -17.03 -14.31
N THR A 366 -15.92 -16.07 -13.52
CA THR A 366 -16.21 -14.72 -14.03
C THR A 366 -14.94 -14.12 -14.65
N LEU A 367 -13.80 -14.27 -13.98
CA LEU A 367 -12.50 -13.86 -14.49
C LEU A 367 -12.12 -14.58 -15.80
N PHE A 368 -12.32 -15.89 -15.87
CA PHE A 368 -12.07 -16.68 -17.07
C PHE A 368 -12.94 -16.25 -18.24
N ILE A 369 -14.23 -15.97 -18.02
CA ILE A 369 -15.15 -15.49 -19.04
C ILE A 369 -14.79 -14.07 -19.51
N VAL A 370 -14.37 -13.18 -18.60
CA VAL A 370 -13.83 -11.85 -18.96
C VAL A 370 -12.61 -11.99 -19.88
N PHE A 371 -11.69 -12.90 -19.57
CA PHE A 371 -10.53 -13.18 -20.41
C PHE A 371 -10.94 -13.71 -21.79
N LEU A 372 -11.84 -14.69 -21.87
CA LEU A 372 -12.35 -15.21 -23.14
C LEU A 372 -13.05 -14.12 -23.95
N ASN A 373 -13.81 -13.23 -23.30
CA ASN A 373 -14.46 -12.12 -24.00
C ASN A 373 -13.45 -11.13 -24.59
N ALA A 374 -12.34 -10.88 -23.90
CA ALA A 374 -11.27 -10.04 -24.41
C ALA A 374 -10.57 -10.64 -25.63
N VAL A 375 -10.27 -11.94 -25.60
CA VAL A 375 -9.74 -12.67 -26.75
C VAL A 375 -10.73 -12.64 -27.92
N TRP A 376 -12.02 -12.85 -27.62
CA TRP A 376 -13.08 -12.81 -28.63
C TRP A 376 -13.18 -11.45 -29.32
N MET A 377 -12.98 -10.33 -28.62
CA MET A 377 -12.99 -9.01 -29.24
C MET A 377 -11.90 -8.82 -30.30
N ALA A 378 -10.71 -9.41 -30.09
CA ALA A 378 -9.66 -9.40 -31.12
C ALA A 378 -10.12 -10.18 -32.36
N VAL A 379 -10.72 -11.35 -32.15
CA VAL A 379 -11.27 -12.19 -33.24
C VAL A 379 -12.41 -11.49 -33.98
N ASP A 380 -13.35 -10.86 -33.28
CA ASP A 380 -14.46 -10.08 -33.88
C ASP A 380 -13.92 -8.90 -34.69
N THR A 381 -12.89 -8.20 -34.19
CA THR A 381 -12.31 -7.04 -34.90
C THR A 381 -11.69 -7.43 -36.23
N ASP A 382 -10.99 -8.58 -36.28
CA ASP A 382 -10.25 -8.99 -37.48
C ASP A 382 -11.11 -9.81 -38.47
N LEU A 383 -12.06 -10.61 -37.97
CA LEU A 383 -12.78 -11.60 -38.78
C LEU A 383 -14.26 -11.28 -39.02
N ASN A 384 -14.83 -10.23 -38.39
CA ASN A 384 -16.23 -9.85 -38.60
C ASN A 384 -16.36 -8.61 -39.51
N PRO A 385 -16.65 -8.78 -40.81
CA PRO A 385 -16.81 -7.66 -41.74
C PRO A 385 -18.15 -6.92 -41.59
N ALA A 386 -19.12 -7.47 -40.85
CA ALA A 386 -20.49 -6.95 -40.81
C ALA A 386 -20.60 -5.66 -39.98
N ALA A 387 -21.33 -4.68 -40.50
CA ALA A 387 -21.58 -3.42 -39.79
C ALA A 387 -22.62 -3.58 -38.68
N VAL A 388 -23.53 -4.54 -38.79
CA VAL A 388 -24.60 -4.82 -37.82
C VAL A 388 -24.56 -6.29 -37.41
N LEU A 389 -24.87 -6.60 -36.15
CA LEU A 389 -24.79 -7.96 -35.60
C LEU A 389 -25.75 -8.95 -36.30
N THR A 390 -26.87 -8.46 -36.84
CA THR A 390 -27.85 -9.27 -37.60
C THR A 390 -27.35 -9.71 -38.97
N GLU A 391 -26.34 -9.03 -39.50
CA GLU A 391 -25.69 -9.37 -40.78
C GLU A 391 -24.40 -10.20 -40.57
N ALA A 392 -23.97 -10.36 -39.32
CA ALA A 392 -22.80 -11.14 -38.97
C ALA A 392 -23.09 -12.64 -39.06
N SER A 393 -22.03 -13.45 -39.26
CA SER A 393 -22.19 -14.90 -39.29
C SER A 393 -22.68 -15.43 -37.94
N VAL A 394 -23.37 -16.58 -37.97
CA VAL A 394 -24.06 -17.16 -36.80
C VAL A 394 -23.14 -17.31 -35.59
N ILE A 395 -21.85 -17.60 -35.79
CA ILE A 395 -20.90 -17.76 -34.70
C ILE A 395 -20.65 -16.46 -33.92
N PHE A 396 -20.62 -15.30 -34.60
CA PHE A 396 -20.47 -13.98 -33.95
C PHE A 396 -21.71 -13.60 -33.18
N LEU A 397 -22.89 -13.87 -33.74
CA LEU A 397 -24.16 -13.65 -33.06
C LEU A 397 -24.26 -14.50 -31.78
N VAL A 398 -23.94 -15.79 -31.86
CA VAL A 398 -24.03 -16.71 -30.72
C VAL A 398 -23.04 -16.33 -29.63
N ALA A 399 -21.78 -16.04 -29.97
CA ALA A 399 -20.76 -15.68 -28.99
C ALA A 399 -21.11 -14.38 -28.23
N GLU A 400 -21.52 -13.33 -28.95
CA GLU A 400 -21.90 -12.05 -28.34
C GLU A 400 -23.11 -12.18 -27.41
N ASN A 401 -24.10 -13.00 -27.78
CA ASN A 401 -25.24 -13.29 -26.92
C ASN A 401 -24.83 -14.12 -25.69
N LEU A 402 -23.96 -15.12 -25.83
CA LEU A 402 -23.47 -15.91 -24.70
C LEU A 402 -22.75 -15.05 -23.65
N PHE A 403 -21.85 -14.16 -24.08
CA PHE A 403 -21.16 -13.25 -23.18
C PHE A 403 -22.14 -12.28 -22.49
N THR A 404 -23.02 -11.64 -23.27
CA THR A 404 -24.01 -10.70 -22.71
C THR A 404 -24.94 -11.38 -21.72
N THR A 405 -25.47 -12.56 -22.04
CA THR A 405 -26.33 -13.33 -21.12
C THR A 405 -25.57 -13.74 -19.85
N PHE A 406 -24.30 -14.14 -19.95
CA PHE A 406 -23.49 -14.48 -18.78
C PHE A 406 -23.34 -13.28 -17.83
N PHE A 407 -22.93 -12.11 -18.33
CA PHE A 407 -22.75 -10.93 -17.49
C PHE A 407 -24.06 -10.38 -16.92
N VAL A 408 -25.17 -10.50 -17.66
CA VAL A 408 -26.51 -10.20 -17.12
C VAL A 408 -26.84 -11.15 -15.97
N GLY A 409 -26.56 -12.44 -16.11
CA GLY A 409 -26.78 -13.44 -15.06
C GLY A 409 -25.91 -13.21 -13.83
N GLU A 410 -24.62 -12.96 -14.05
CA GLU A 410 -23.64 -12.66 -13.00
C GLU A 410 -24.04 -11.43 -12.17
N LEU A 411 -24.39 -10.32 -12.85
CA LEU A 411 -24.88 -9.11 -12.19
C LEU A 411 -26.21 -9.35 -11.46
N SER A 412 -27.10 -10.18 -12.02
CA SER A 412 -28.38 -10.53 -11.38
C SER A 412 -28.17 -11.33 -10.09
N ILE A 413 -27.20 -12.24 -10.06
CA ILE A 413 -26.83 -13.00 -8.85
C ILE A 413 -26.26 -12.05 -7.79
N ARG A 414 -25.33 -11.16 -8.16
CA ARG A 414 -24.76 -10.14 -7.26
C ARG A 414 -25.84 -9.19 -6.73
N PHE A 415 -26.75 -8.73 -7.59
CA PHE A 415 -27.92 -7.94 -7.18
C PHE A 415 -28.82 -8.69 -6.19
N GLY A 416 -29.05 -9.98 -6.44
CA GLY A 416 -29.80 -10.88 -5.57
C GLY A 416 -29.17 -11.03 -4.18
N ALA A 417 -27.84 -10.98 -4.08
CA ALA A 417 -27.10 -11.12 -2.83
C ALA A 417 -27.26 -9.94 -1.86
N PHE A 418 -27.47 -8.71 -2.34
CA PHE A 418 -27.65 -7.53 -1.49
C PHE A 418 -28.89 -7.64 -0.58
N GLN A 419 -28.70 -7.33 0.70
CA GLN A 419 -29.77 -7.29 1.70
C GLN A 419 -30.75 -6.13 1.42
N GLN A 420 -30.22 -4.93 1.23
CA GLN A 420 -30.98 -3.76 0.82
C GLN A 420 -30.65 -3.39 -0.62
N LYS A 421 -31.65 -3.41 -1.51
CA LYS A 421 -31.44 -3.14 -2.95
C LYS A 421 -30.99 -1.72 -3.27
N ARG A 422 -31.10 -0.78 -2.32
CA ARG A 422 -30.59 0.59 -2.50
C ARG A 422 -29.08 0.67 -2.33
N ASP A 423 -28.47 -0.25 -1.60
CA ASP A 423 -27.03 -0.21 -1.33
C ASP A 423 -26.22 -0.65 -2.55
N CYS A 424 -26.79 -1.43 -3.47
CA CYS A 424 -26.12 -1.76 -4.73
C CYS A 424 -25.87 -0.51 -5.60
N LEU A 425 -26.73 0.51 -5.53
CA LEU A 425 -26.55 1.78 -6.24
C LEU A 425 -25.56 2.72 -5.54
N ARG A 426 -25.15 2.40 -4.30
CA ARG A 426 -24.12 3.12 -3.56
C ARG A 426 -22.74 2.48 -3.71
N ASP A 427 -22.68 1.21 -4.09
CA ASP A 427 -21.44 0.54 -4.43
C ASP A 427 -20.94 0.98 -5.82
N PHE A 428 -19.75 1.58 -5.84
CA PHE A 428 -19.13 2.07 -7.07
C PHE A 428 -18.89 0.93 -8.06
N TRP A 429 -18.45 -0.23 -7.59
CA TRP A 429 -18.12 -1.36 -8.46
C TRP A 429 -19.37 -1.98 -9.06
N PHE A 430 -20.42 -2.18 -8.27
CA PHE A 430 -21.71 -2.63 -8.79
C PHE A 430 -22.32 -1.65 -9.79
N VAL A 431 -22.32 -0.34 -9.52
CA VAL A 431 -22.84 0.67 -10.47
C VAL A 431 -22.04 0.68 -11.75
N PHE A 432 -20.71 0.56 -11.66
CA PHE A 432 -19.85 0.48 -12.82
C PHE A 432 -20.16 -0.77 -13.66
N ASP A 433 -20.26 -1.94 -13.03
CA ASP A 433 -20.64 -3.18 -13.70
C ASP A 433 -22.04 -3.10 -14.31
N LEU A 434 -22.99 -2.45 -13.63
CA LEU A 434 -24.34 -2.19 -14.14
C LEU A 434 -24.31 -1.33 -15.41
N CYS A 435 -23.54 -0.24 -15.41
CA CYS A 435 -23.34 0.60 -16.59
C CYS A 435 -22.75 -0.21 -17.75
N LEU A 436 -21.74 -1.04 -17.48
CA LEU A 436 -21.14 -1.90 -18.50
C LEU A 436 -22.16 -2.91 -19.05
N VAL A 437 -22.94 -3.60 -18.21
CA VAL A 437 -23.98 -4.53 -18.67
C VAL A 437 -25.06 -3.80 -19.47
N ILE A 438 -25.49 -2.61 -19.08
CA ILE A 438 -26.47 -1.81 -19.84
C ILE A 438 -25.92 -1.47 -21.23
N LEU A 439 -24.65 -1.07 -21.33
CA LEU A 439 -24.02 -0.81 -22.62
C LEU A 439 -23.97 -2.09 -23.48
N MET A 440 -23.67 -3.24 -22.88
CA MET A 440 -23.67 -4.53 -23.59
C MET A 440 -25.07 -4.93 -24.07
N ILE A 441 -26.11 -4.73 -23.27
CA ILE A 441 -27.51 -4.96 -23.66
C ILE A 441 -27.92 -4.00 -24.77
N ALA A 442 -27.60 -2.72 -24.62
CA ALA A 442 -27.93 -1.70 -25.60
C ALA A 442 -27.31 -2.06 -26.96
N GLU A 443 -26.06 -2.48 -26.95
CA GLU A 443 -25.35 -2.89 -28.14
C GLU A 443 -25.88 -4.20 -28.75
N THR A 444 -26.07 -5.24 -27.92
CA THR A 444 -26.34 -6.60 -28.41
C THR A 444 -27.81 -6.82 -28.75
N TRP A 445 -28.73 -6.18 -28.03
CA TRP A 445 -30.17 -6.39 -28.17
C TRP A 445 -30.91 -5.16 -28.69
N ILE A 446 -30.65 -3.99 -28.11
CA ILE A 446 -31.44 -2.78 -28.42
C ILE A 446 -31.09 -2.22 -29.80
N VAL A 447 -29.80 -2.07 -30.11
CA VAL A 447 -29.35 -1.49 -31.39
C VAL A 447 -29.77 -2.34 -32.59
N PRO A 448 -29.59 -3.67 -32.60
CA PRO A 448 -30.12 -4.52 -33.66
C PRO A 448 -31.65 -4.47 -33.78
N LEU A 449 -32.37 -4.43 -32.64
CA LEU A 449 -33.83 -4.33 -32.63
C LEU A 449 -34.32 -2.99 -33.22
N ILE A 450 -33.68 -1.87 -32.85
CA ILE A 450 -33.98 -0.55 -33.40
C ILE A 450 -33.69 -0.54 -34.90
N MET A 451 -32.55 -1.09 -35.33
CA MET A 451 -32.20 -1.17 -36.76
C MET A 451 -33.23 -1.97 -37.53
N LEU A 452 -33.65 -3.14 -37.02
CA LEU A 452 -34.70 -3.96 -37.65
C LEU A 452 -36.06 -3.22 -37.70
N ALA A 453 -36.43 -2.52 -36.62
CA ALA A 453 -37.68 -1.78 -36.53
C ALA A 453 -37.71 -0.50 -37.40
N LEU A 454 -36.54 0.14 -37.62
CA LEU A 454 -36.40 1.30 -38.49
C LEU A 454 -36.27 0.90 -39.96
N ASP A 455 -35.57 -0.17 -40.28
CA ASP A 455 -35.47 -0.71 -41.65
C ASP A 455 -36.86 -1.11 -42.16
N ALA A 456 -37.71 -1.67 -41.27
CA ALA A 456 -39.12 -1.91 -41.55
C ALA A 456 -39.99 -0.64 -41.74
N ARG A 457 -39.50 0.55 -41.38
CA ARG A 457 -40.23 1.84 -41.45
C ARG A 457 -39.66 2.83 -42.48
N LEU A 458 -38.42 2.64 -42.94
CA LEU A 458 -37.65 3.61 -43.74
C LEU A 458 -37.47 3.17 -45.20
N THR A 459 -38.51 2.58 -45.81
CA THR A 459 -38.66 2.58 -47.27
C THR A 459 -38.92 3.99 -47.85
N ALA A 460 -38.74 5.07 -47.07
CA ALA A 460 -38.92 6.45 -47.50
C ALA A 460 -37.74 7.34 -47.05
N GLU A 461 -36.91 7.68 -48.04
CA GLU A 461 -36.01 8.84 -48.19
C GLU A 461 -35.05 9.27 -47.05
N THR A 462 -33.75 9.16 -47.39
CA THR A 462 -32.63 10.03 -46.93
C THR A 462 -32.31 10.08 -45.43
N GLY A 463 -31.59 9.07 -44.93
CA GLY A 463 -30.93 9.11 -43.60
C GLY A 463 -29.78 8.12 -43.38
N THR A 464 -29.45 7.27 -44.37
CA THR A 464 -28.61 6.07 -44.21
C THR A 464 -27.15 6.37 -43.83
N VAL A 465 -26.56 7.48 -44.29
CA VAL A 465 -25.15 7.81 -44.02
C VAL A 465 -24.90 8.27 -42.57
N SER A 466 -25.88 8.90 -41.93
CA SER A 466 -25.79 9.32 -40.51
C SER A 466 -25.92 8.12 -39.57
N MET A 467 -26.83 7.20 -39.89
CA MET A 467 -27.08 5.97 -39.13
C MET A 467 -25.85 5.05 -39.11
N VAL A 468 -25.21 4.79 -40.24
CA VAL A 468 -24.01 3.94 -40.32
C VAL A 468 -22.85 4.51 -39.52
N LYS A 469 -22.70 5.85 -39.49
CA LYS A 469 -21.70 6.52 -38.65
C LYS A 469 -22.01 6.38 -37.16
N MET A 470 -23.27 6.51 -36.76
CA MET A 470 -23.69 6.28 -35.37
C MET A 470 -23.50 4.83 -34.93
N VAL A 471 -23.82 3.85 -35.78
CA VAL A 471 -23.56 2.42 -35.51
C VAL A 471 -22.07 2.16 -35.31
N ARG A 472 -21.21 2.78 -36.13
CA ARG A 472 -19.74 2.69 -35.95
C ARG A 472 -19.26 3.28 -34.64
N LEU A 473 -19.83 4.39 -34.18
CA LEU A 473 -19.50 4.98 -32.87
C LEU A 473 -19.99 4.10 -31.72
N VAL A 474 -21.18 3.51 -31.84
CA VAL A 474 -21.72 2.57 -30.85
C VAL A 474 -20.84 1.31 -30.74
N LYS A 475 -20.25 0.83 -31.84
CA LYS A 475 -19.27 -0.27 -31.79
C LYS A 475 -18.01 0.05 -30.98
N LEU A 476 -17.61 1.33 -30.87
CA LEU A 476 -16.48 1.70 -30.00
C LEU A 476 -16.81 1.47 -28.52
N LEU A 477 -18.10 1.42 -28.16
CA LEU A 477 -18.52 1.05 -26.81
C LEU A 477 -18.20 -0.41 -26.47
N LYS A 478 -17.90 -1.29 -27.44
CA LYS A 478 -17.35 -2.63 -27.17
C LYS A 478 -16.08 -2.57 -26.34
N LEU A 479 -15.25 -1.55 -26.55
CA LEU A 479 -14.00 -1.36 -25.80
C LEU A 479 -14.25 -1.12 -24.31
N SER A 480 -15.45 -0.68 -23.91
CA SER A 480 -15.81 -0.57 -22.49
C SER A 480 -15.73 -1.91 -21.75
N ARG A 481 -15.87 -3.04 -22.46
CA ARG A 481 -15.74 -4.39 -21.90
C ARG A 481 -14.31 -4.69 -21.44
N LEU A 482 -13.29 -4.07 -22.05
CA LEU A 482 -11.90 -4.13 -21.58
C LEU A 482 -11.75 -3.50 -20.19
N ALA A 483 -12.64 -2.59 -19.78
CA ALA A 483 -12.60 -2.03 -18.45
C ALA A 483 -12.90 -3.07 -17.36
N ARG A 484 -13.54 -4.21 -17.68
CA ARG A 484 -13.67 -5.35 -16.75
C ARG A 484 -12.33 -6.03 -16.47
N LEU A 485 -11.40 -6.08 -17.45
CA LEU A 485 -10.05 -6.57 -17.21
C LEU A 485 -9.29 -5.68 -16.23
N LEU A 486 -9.51 -4.36 -16.28
CA LEU A 486 -8.89 -3.44 -15.33
C LEU A 486 -9.32 -3.74 -13.89
N GLN A 487 -10.55 -4.20 -13.68
CA GLN A 487 -11.05 -4.60 -12.35
C GLN A 487 -10.51 -5.95 -11.89
N ALA A 488 -10.33 -6.88 -12.82
CA ALA A 488 -9.79 -8.22 -12.56
C ALA A 488 -8.35 -8.19 -12.02
N PHE A 489 -7.56 -7.19 -12.38
CA PHE A 489 -6.17 -7.05 -11.96
C PHE A 489 -5.99 -5.85 -11.02
N PRO A 490 -5.87 -6.08 -9.70
CA PRO A 490 -5.76 -4.99 -8.71
C PRO A 490 -4.53 -4.11 -8.94
N GLU A 491 -3.46 -4.63 -9.54
CA GLU A 491 -2.27 -3.87 -9.91
C GLU A 491 -2.58 -2.77 -10.93
N LEU A 492 -3.45 -3.05 -11.91
CA LEU A 492 -3.89 -2.07 -12.90
C LEU A 492 -4.72 -0.96 -12.24
N LEU A 493 -5.58 -1.31 -11.28
CA LEU A 493 -6.34 -0.33 -10.51
C LEU A 493 -5.45 0.58 -9.66
N ILE A 494 -4.36 0.05 -9.09
CA ILE A 494 -3.39 0.84 -8.34
C ILE A 494 -2.72 1.86 -9.25
N ILE A 495 -2.35 1.47 -10.48
CA ILE A 495 -1.78 2.38 -11.47
C ILE A 495 -2.78 3.48 -11.86
N VAL A 496 -4.04 3.12 -12.14
CA VAL A 496 -5.09 4.09 -12.49
C VAL A 496 -5.37 5.06 -11.35
N LYS A 497 -5.45 4.57 -10.10
CA LYS A 497 -5.58 5.42 -8.91
C LYS A 497 -4.38 6.34 -8.74
N GLY A 498 -3.17 5.83 -8.96
CA GLY A 498 -1.92 6.61 -8.97
C GLY A 498 -1.95 7.74 -10.01
N LEU A 499 -2.45 7.46 -11.22
CA LEU A 499 -2.65 8.47 -12.26
C LEU A 499 -3.68 9.52 -11.83
N GLY A 500 -4.76 9.10 -11.15
CA GLY A 500 -5.74 10.01 -10.54
C GLY A 500 -5.12 10.94 -9.50
N PHE A 501 -4.25 10.44 -8.62
CA PHE A 501 -3.52 11.29 -7.66
C PHE A 501 -2.56 12.26 -8.35
N ALA A 502 -1.89 11.82 -9.42
CA ALA A 502 -1.02 12.67 -10.24
C ALA A 502 -1.80 13.68 -11.09
N ALA A 503 -3.09 13.46 -11.36
CA ALA A 503 -3.89 14.31 -12.25
C ALA A 503 -3.90 15.78 -11.81
N ARG A 504 -3.90 16.05 -10.49
CA ARG A 504 -3.86 17.42 -9.97
C ARG A 504 -2.58 18.15 -10.38
N SER A 505 -1.40 17.56 -10.19
CA SER A 505 -0.13 18.21 -10.54
C SER A 505 0.04 18.32 -12.05
N VAL A 506 -0.35 17.27 -12.78
CA VAL A 506 -0.33 17.24 -14.25
C VAL A 506 -1.24 18.33 -14.83
N SER A 507 -2.43 18.54 -14.27
CA SER A 507 -3.36 19.59 -14.73
C SER A 507 -2.78 21.00 -14.59
N VAL A 508 -2.08 21.27 -13.48
CA VAL A 508 -1.40 22.57 -13.26
C VAL A 508 -0.27 22.77 -14.27
N PHE A 509 0.52 21.74 -14.55
CA PHE A 509 1.58 21.79 -15.57
C PHE A 509 1.01 22.07 -16.97
N PHE A 510 -0.07 21.37 -17.36
CA PHE A 510 -0.75 21.64 -18.64
C PHE A 510 -1.32 23.05 -18.70
N ALA A 511 -1.96 23.54 -17.62
CA ALA A 511 -2.46 24.91 -17.58
C ALA A 511 -1.34 25.94 -17.77
N PHE A 512 -0.20 25.75 -17.09
CA PHE A 512 0.96 26.63 -17.24
C PHE A 512 1.54 26.56 -18.66
N THR A 513 1.61 25.37 -19.25
CA THR A 513 2.05 25.17 -20.63
C THR A 513 1.14 25.93 -21.60
N VAL A 514 -0.18 25.84 -21.45
CA VAL A 514 -1.15 26.60 -22.26
C VAL A 514 -0.95 28.10 -22.11
N ILE A 515 -0.73 28.60 -20.89
CA ILE A 515 -0.46 30.03 -20.65
C ILE A 515 0.82 30.49 -21.36
N ILE A 516 1.91 29.73 -21.24
CA ILE A 516 3.17 30.07 -21.91
C ILE A 516 2.98 30.11 -23.42
N VAL A 517 2.38 29.06 -24.00
CA VAL A 517 2.11 28.99 -25.43
C VAL A 517 1.26 30.19 -25.87
N TYR A 518 0.26 30.57 -25.09
CA TYR A 518 -0.57 31.74 -25.37
C TYR A 518 0.24 33.05 -25.35
N VAL A 519 1.10 33.27 -24.36
CA VAL A 519 1.93 34.48 -24.28
C VAL A 519 2.87 34.58 -25.49
N PHE A 520 3.54 33.49 -25.85
CA PHE A 520 4.40 33.46 -27.04
C PHE A 520 3.60 33.67 -28.33
N ALA A 521 2.40 33.11 -28.44
CA ALA A 521 1.53 33.35 -29.59
C ALA A 521 1.16 34.84 -29.73
N VAL A 522 0.86 35.52 -28.62
CA VAL A 522 0.58 36.97 -28.63
C VAL A 522 1.83 37.78 -29.00
N ALA A 523 2.99 37.45 -28.43
CA ALA A 523 4.24 38.14 -28.72
C ALA A 523 4.66 37.97 -30.20
N LEU A 524 4.60 36.75 -30.73
CA LEU A 524 4.90 36.48 -32.14
C LEU A 524 3.90 37.17 -33.07
N ARG A 525 2.62 37.26 -32.68
CA ARG A 525 1.64 38.01 -33.46
C ARG A 525 1.98 39.51 -33.52
N GLN A 526 2.44 40.10 -32.42
CA GLN A 526 2.83 41.51 -32.38
C GLN A 526 4.12 41.77 -33.16
N ILE A 527 5.11 40.87 -33.08
CA ILE A 527 6.39 41.01 -33.80
C ILE A 527 6.21 40.84 -35.31
N LEU A 528 5.35 39.90 -35.73
CA LEU A 528 5.09 39.59 -37.14
C LEU A 528 3.93 40.39 -37.71
N ASP A 529 3.55 41.52 -37.10
CA ASP A 529 2.48 42.35 -37.62
C ASP A 529 2.94 43.07 -38.90
N GLY A 530 2.20 42.86 -39.99
CA GLY A 530 2.57 43.35 -41.32
C GLY A 530 3.39 42.39 -42.19
N GLU A 531 3.89 41.28 -41.62
CA GLU A 531 4.64 40.25 -42.35
C GLU A 531 3.71 39.14 -42.89
N GLU A 532 3.99 38.62 -44.10
CA GLU A 532 3.17 37.58 -44.75
C GLU A 532 3.08 36.29 -43.92
N LEU A 533 4.15 35.98 -43.19
CA LEU A 533 4.24 34.83 -42.27
C LEU A 533 3.30 34.96 -41.06
N GLY A 534 3.13 36.18 -40.53
CA GLY A 534 2.24 36.48 -39.41
C GLY A 534 0.76 36.32 -39.79
N ALA A 535 0.41 36.70 -41.02
CA ALA A 535 -0.94 36.53 -41.57
C ALA A 535 -1.32 35.06 -41.79
N LEU A 536 -0.36 34.20 -42.14
CA LEU A 536 -0.59 32.77 -42.42
C LEU A 536 -0.77 31.94 -41.15
N TYR A 537 0.03 32.17 -40.11
CA TYR A 537 0.05 31.32 -38.90
C TYR A 537 -0.56 31.95 -37.65
N PHE A 538 -0.67 33.28 -37.56
CA PHE A 538 -1.08 33.99 -36.34
C PHE A 538 -2.23 34.99 -36.58
N GLY A 539 -3.08 34.77 -37.58
CA GLY A 539 -4.10 35.74 -38.02
C GLY A 539 -5.06 36.28 -36.95
N SER A 540 -5.33 35.57 -35.84
CA SER A 540 -6.00 36.15 -34.66
C SER A 540 -5.55 35.51 -33.34
N ALA A 541 -5.53 36.29 -32.25
CA ALA A 541 -5.18 35.80 -30.91
C ALA A 541 -6.15 34.74 -30.36
N ALA A 542 -7.40 34.71 -30.87
CA ALA A 542 -8.41 33.68 -30.56
C ALA A 542 -8.37 32.49 -31.54
N GLY A 543 -7.67 32.62 -32.66
CA GLY A 543 -7.50 31.60 -33.70
C GLY A 543 -6.34 30.69 -33.36
N LEU A 544 -6.44 29.98 -32.24
CA LEU A 544 -5.51 28.91 -31.89
C LEU A 544 -5.76 27.71 -32.82
N HIS A 545 -5.43 27.83 -34.10
CA HIS A 545 -5.29 26.66 -34.96
C HIS A 545 -3.98 25.98 -34.57
N PHE A 546 -4.08 24.99 -33.68
CA PHE A 546 -3.00 24.03 -33.47
C PHE A 546 -2.66 23.42 -34.82
N PRO A 547 -1.44 23.57 -35.35
CA PRO A 547 -0.98 22.70 -36.42
C PRO A 547 -0.62 21.37 -35.74
N VAL A 548 -1.63 20.55 -35.46
CA VAL A 548 -1.40 19.12 -35.29
C VAL A 548 -1.07 18.61 -36.69
N PRO A 549 0.12 18.04 -36.94
CA PRO A 549 0.46 17.52 -38.26
C PRO A 549 -0.56 16.44 -38.64
N GLY A 550 -1.47 16.72 -39.59
CA GLY A 550 -2.39 15.72 -40.17
C GLY A 550 -3.87 16.09 -40.33
N TRP A 551 -4.37 17.22 -39.81
CA TRP A 551 -5.80 17.59 -39.94
C TRP A 551 -6.02 18.86 -40.76
N ASN A 552 -5.95 18.75 -42.09
CA ASN A 552 -6.36 19.81 -43.02
C ASN A 552 -7.87 19.69 -43.35
N LEU A 553 -8.72 20.44 -42.64
CA LEU A 553 -10.11 20.68 -43.06
C LEU A 553 -10.24 22.12 -43.59
N ASN A 554 -9.87 22.28 -44.85
CA ASN A 554 -10.03 23.52 -45.62
C ASN A 554 -11.48 23.72 -46.05
N PHE A 555 -12.26 24.49 -45.29
CA PHE A 555 -13.59 24.95 -45.75
C PHE A 555 -13.74 26.48 -45.87
N ARG A 556 -12.78 27.28 -45.40
CA ARG A 556 -12.96 28.75 -45.36
C ARG A 556 -12.12 29.56 -46.36
N GLN A 557 -11.15 28.94 -47.03
CA GLN A 557 -10.24 29.68 -47.92
C GLN A 557 -10.78 29.88 -49.35
N ARG A 558 -11.85 29.16 -49.75
CA ARG A 558 -12.48 29.33 -51.07
C ARG A 558 -13.32 30.61 -51.22
N SER A 559 -13.74 31.26 -50.14
CA SER A 559 -14.59 32.46 -50.24
C SER A 559 -13.81 33.79 -50.31
N GLN A 560 -12.57 33.83 -49.83
CA GLN A 560 -11.74 35.05 -49.87
C GLN A 560 -10.98 35.20 -51.19
N ASN A 561 -10.53 34.09 -51.82
CA ASN A 561 -9.87 34.16 -53.12
C ASN A 561 -10.80 34.60 -54.27
N ARG A 562 -12.13 34.39 -54.18
CA ARG A 562 -13.07 34.94 -55.18
C ARG A 562 -13.22 36.45 -55.11
N ARG A 563 -13.10 37.07 -53.93
CA ARG A 563 -13.25 38.53 -53.79
C ARG A 563 -11.97 39.30 -54.14
N ALA A 564 -10.81 38.66 -54.09
CA ALA A 564 -9.54 39.27 -54.51
C ALA A 564 -9.38 39.28 -56.05
N GLN A 565 -9.98 38.33 -56.77
CA GLN A 565 -9.98 38.32 -58.24
C GLN A 565 -10.96 39.31 -58.88
N GLU A 566 -11.89 39.90 -58.13
CA GLU A 566 -12.88 40.88 -58.65
C GLU A 566 -12.43 42.34 -58.52
N ARG A 567 -11.22 42.64 -58.01
CA ARG A 567 -10.69 44.00 -57.92
C ARG A 567 -9.31 44.11 -58.57
N SER A 568 -9.28 44.11 -59.89
CA SER A 568 -8.20 44.74 -60.66
C SER A 568 -8.81 45.38 -61.92
N PRO A 569 -8.67 46.70 -62.10
CA PRO A 569 -9.26 47.41 -63.23
C PRO A 569 -8.54 47.08 -64.55
N GLN A 570 -9.34 46.90 -65.60
CA GLN A 570 -8.92 46.81 -66.99
C GLN A 570 -8.01 48.00 -67.37
N TYR A 571 -6.84 47.69 -67.91
CA TYR A 571 -6.16 48.58 -68.84
C TYR A 571 -6.00 47.82 -70.16
N GLN A 572 -6.88 48.12 -71.12
CA GLN A 572 -6.76 47.69 -72.51
C GLN A 572 -5.95 48.73 -73.29
N ALA A 573 -4.88 48.23 -73.93
CA ALA A 573 -4.30 48.58 -75.22
C ALA A 573 -4.60 49.97 -75.86
N SER A 574 -3.54 50.65 -76.30
CA SER A 574 -3.18 50.86 -77.73
C SER A 574 -2.18 52.03 -77.89
N GLY A 575 -1.16 51.84 -78.75
CA GLY A 575 -0.17 52.85 -79.10
C GLY A 575 1.23 52.29 -79.24
#